data_AF-A0A2K9NTA2-F1
#
_entry.id   AF-A0A2K9NTA2-F1
#
_cell.length_a   1.000
_cell.length_b   1.000
_cell.length_c   1.000
_cell.angle_alpha   90.00
_cell.angle_beta   90.00
_cell.angle_gamma   90.00
#
_symmetry.space_group_name_H-M   'P 1'
#
loop_
_entity.id
_entity.type
_entity.pdbx_description
1 polymer ?
#
loop_
_entity_poly.entity_id
_entity_poly.type
_entity_poly.pdbx_seq_one_letter_code
_entity_poly.pdbx_strand_id
1 'polypeptide(L)'
;MKYALFTFIAVCSLSSFEASARTINSFRDSDAITGIAQFMYDVSEDMPSSFRLTDKKINIKDFSKCTTVDADAVLDDVESSIKKVLRYYPDEDVPFEQAIVDLEDYLDHAKFKKCKFEKKNAQSKVLSTYYVDASDKIHLRVDNVLLTAE
;
A
#
# COMPACT_ATOMS: atom_id res chain seq x y z
N MET A 1 -38.22 56.90 -8.34
CA MET A 1 -37.44 56.43 -7.18
C MET A 1 -37.26 54.92 -7.31
N LYS A 2 -36.00 54.48 -7.28
CA LYS A 2 -35.47 53.17 -6.84
C LYS A 2 -35.98 51.87 -7.50
N TYR A 3 -35.10 51.33 -8.36
CA TYR A 3 -35.00 49.94 -8.77
C TYR A 3 -34.64 49.05 -7.56
N ALA A 4 -35.16 47.81 -7.52
CA ALA A 4 -34.59 46.74 -6.69
C ALA A 4 -34.50 45.47 -7.55
N LEU A 5 -33.31 45.32 -8.14
CA LEU A 5 -32.83 44.12 -8.81
C LEU A 5 -32.34 43.18 -7.70
N PHE A 6 -32.99 42.03 -7.50
CA PHE A 6 -32.49 41.01 -6.59
C PHE A 6 -31.53 40.09 -7.35
N THR A 7 -30.23 40.34 -7.21
CA THR A 7 -29.18 39.41 -7.62
C THR A 7 -28.96 38.38 -6.52
N PHE A 8 -29.37 37.14 -6.77
CA PHE A 8 -28.94 35.96 -6.02
C PHE A 8 -27.49 35.67 -6.40
N ILE A 9 -26.54 35.95 -5.51
CA ILE A 9 -25.15 35.51 -5.66
C ILE A 9 -25.08 34.11 -5.05
N ALA A 10 -24.98 33.09 -5.91
CA ALA A 10 -24.56 31.76 -5.51
C ALA A 10 -23.07 31.84 -5.17
N VAL A 11 -22.75 31.92 -3.87
CA VAL A 11 -21.38 31.75 -3.37
C VAL A 11 -21.07 30.25 -3.42
N CYS A 12 -20.66 29.76 -4.59
CA CYS A 12 -19.89 28.53 -4.65
C CYS A 12 -18.51 28.84 -4.07
N SER A 13 -18.39 28.74 -2.74
CA SER A 13 -17.10 28.54 -2.10
C SER A 13 -16.61 27.15 -2.50
N LEU A 14 -16.00 27.08 -3.67
CA LEU A 14 -15.03 26.04 -4.00
C LEU A 14 -13.91 26.18 -2.97
N SER A 15 -14.04 25.45 -1.87
CA SER A 15 -12.93 25.10 -1.01
C SER A 15 -11.91 24.43 -1.91
N SER A 16 -10.95 25.24 -2.35
CA SER A 16 -9.76 24.75 -3.03
C SER A 16 -9.01 24.00 -1.95
N PHE A 17 -9.34 22.72 -1.76
CA PHE A 17 -8.37 21.80 -1.18
C PHE A 17 -7.23 21.80 -2.19
N GLU A 18 -6.28 22.72 -2.00
CA GLU A 18 -4.91 22.50 -2.39
C GLU A 18 -4.52 21.23 -1.65
N ALA A 19 -4.77 20.07 -2.27
CA ALA A 19 -4.00 18.88 -2.03
C ALA A 19 -2.58 19.28 -2.41
N SER A 20 -1.87 19.91 -1.48
CA SER A 20 -0.43 19.99 -1.54
C SER A 20 0.00 18.54 -1.66
N ALA A 21 0.43 18.15 -2.85
CA ALA A 21 0.96 16.82 -3.12
C ALA A 21 2.17 16.67 -2.20
N ARG A 22 1.94 16.13 -1.01
CA ARG A 22 2.96 15.92 -0.02
C ARG A 22 3.76 14.73 -0.53
N THR A 23 4.93 14.99 -1.10
CA THR A 23 5.81 13.91 -1.57
C THR A 23 6.18 12.99 -0.41
N ILE A 24 5.79 11.72 -0.51
CA ILE A 24 6.04 10.68 0.47
C ILE A 24 7.42 10.10 0.19
N ASN A 25 8.38 10.39 1.08
CA ASN A 25 9.76 9.93 0.91
C ASN A 25 10.07 8.66 1.71
N SER A 26 9.13 8.23 2.55
CA SER A 26 9.23 7.07 3.42
C SER A 26 7.85 6.45 3.60
N PHE A 27 7.81 5.13 3.70
CA PHE A 27 6.59 4.36 4.01
C PHE A 27 5.87 4.87 5.26
N ARG A 28 6.63 5.42 6.23
CA ARG A 28 6.10 5.95 7.49
C ARG A 28 5.60 7.39 7.43
N ASP A 29 5.81 8.09 6.31
CA ASP A 29 5.35 9.48 6.15
C ASP A 29 3.85 9.54 5.81
N SER A 30 3.23 8.39 5.50
CA SER A 30 1.80 8.24 5.25
C SER A 30 1.10 7.46 6.37
N ASP A 31 0.15 8.12 7.02
CA ASP A 31 -0.74 7.51 8.02
C ASP A 31 -1.67 6.46 7.36
N ALA A 32 -2.04 6.65 6.09
CA ALA A 32 -2.91 5.73 5.38
C ALA A 32 -2.19 4.40 5.07
N ILE A 33 -0.96 4.48 4.54
CA ILE A 33 -0.12 3.30 4.27
C ILE A 33 0.15 2.53 5.56
N THR A 34 0.57 3.24 6.61
CA THR A 34 0.87 2.60 7.90
C THR A 34 -0.37 2.02 8.57
N GLY A 35 -1.53 2.69 8.46
CA GLY A 35 -2.81 2.19 8.95
C GLY A 35 -3.23 0.88 8.30
N ILE A 36 -3.14 0.77 6.96
CA ILE A 36 -3.44 -0.50 6.27
C ILE A 36 -2.43 -1.58 6.61
N ALA A 37 -1.14 -1.25 6.65
CA ALA A 37 -0.11 -2.21 6.99
C ALA A 37 -0.32 -2.80 8.39
N GLN A 38 -0.72 -1.97 9.35
CA GLN A 38 -1.05 -2.38 10.71
C GLN A 38 -2.32 -3.25 10.72
N PHE A 39 -3.39 -2.82 10.07
CA PHE A 39 -4.62 -3.60 9.95
C PHE A 39 -4.36 -5.00 9.38
N MET A 40 -3.63 -5.08 8.26
CA MET A 40 -3.25 -6.34 7.62
C MET A 40 -2.41 -7.23 8.56
N TYR A 41 -1.57 -6.62 9.40
CA TYR A 41 -0.80 -7.36 10.41
C TYR A 41 -1.72 -7.94 11.49
N ASP A 42 -2.63 -7.14 12.04
CA ASP A 42 -3.48 -7.52 13.16
C ASP A 42 -4.43 -8.66 12.80
N VAL A 43 -5.00 -8.64 11.61
CA VAL A 43 -5.94 -9.68 11.15
C VAL A 43 -5.26 -10.92 10.57
N SER A 44 -3.93 -10.91 10.43
CA SER A 44 -3.22 -11.94 9.67
C SER A 44 -3.23 -13.33 10.31
N GLU A 45 -3.43 -13.41 11.62
CA GLU A 45 -3.46 -14.68 12.37
C GLU A 45 -4.87 -15.29 12.42
N ASP A 46 -5.90 -14.50 12.10
CA ASP A 46 -7.30 -14.93 12.12
C ASP A 46 -7.74 -15.57 10.79
N MET A 47 -6.85 -15.59 9.78
CA MET A 47 -7.17 -16.07 8.44
C MET A 47 -6.28 -17.27 8.03
N PRO A 48 -6.84 -18.31 7.39
CA PRO A 48 -6.05 -19.42 6.84
C PRO A 48 -5.03 -18.98 5.79
N SER A 49 -5.33 -17.91 5.04
CA SER A 49 -4.43 -17.23 4.13
C SER A 49 -4.60 -15.72 4.32
N SER A 50 -3.54 -15.05 4.75
CA SER A 50 -3.52 -13.60 4.96
C SER A 50 -2.36 -12.95 4.22
N PHE A 51 -2.36 -11.62 4.23
CA PHE A 51 -1.28 -10.81 3.68
C PHE A 51 -0.74 -9.86 4.74
N ARG A 52 0.56 -9.56 4.71
CA ARG A 52 1.18 -8.49 5.51
C ARG A 52 1.96 -7.55 4.60
N LEU A 53 1.83 -6.24 4.80
CA LEU A 53 2.58 -5.20 4.09
C LEU A 53 3.63 -4.59 5.02
N THR A 54 4.87 -4.40 4.55
CA THR A 54 5.93 -3.76 5.33
C THR A 54 7.03 -3.17 4.45
N ASP A 55 7.73 -2.16 4.94
CA ASP A 55 8.93 -1.55 4.35
C ASP A 55 10.25 -2.18 4.85
N LYS A 56 10.18 -3.27 5.63
CA LYS A 56 11.37 -3.88 6.24
C LYS A 56 12.35 -4.39 5.18
N LYS A 57 13.54 -3.78 5.16
CA LYS A 57 14.68 -4.20 4.36
C LYS A 57 15.06 -5.67 4.58
N ILE A 58 15.31 -6.38 3.49
CA ILE A 58 15.82 -7.76 3.51
C ILE A 58 17.22 -7.77 2.90
N ASN A 59 18.13 -8.54 3.51
CA ASN A 59 19.43 -8.81 2.93
C ASN A 59 19.31 -9.83 1.80
N ILE A 60 19.43 -9.36 0.55
CA ILE A 60 19.42 -10.21 -0.64
C ILE A 60 20.84 -10.43 -1.09
N LYS A 61 21.31 -11.68 -0.98
CA LYS A 61 22.67 -12.07 -1.35
C LYS A 61 22.89 -12.13 -2.86
N ASP A 62 21.83 -12.35 -3.63
CA ASP A 62 21.90 -12.56 -5.08
C ASP A 62 20.67 -11.97 -5.78
N PHE A 63 20.83 -10.76 -6.32
CA PHE A 63 19.79 -10.05 -7.08
C PHE A 63 19.62 -10.58 -8.51
N SER A 64 20.47 -11.47 -9.01
CA SER A 64 20.36 -12.01 -10.37
C SER A 64 19.09 -12.85 -10.58
N LYS A 65 18.53 -13.38 -9.49
CA LYS A 65 17.28 -14.16 -9.48
C LYS A 65 16.02 -13.29 -9.40
N CYS A 66 16.18 -11.97 -9.30
CA CYS A 66 15.08 -11.04 -9.22
C CYS A 66 14.70 -10.51 -10.61
N THR A 67 13.40 -10.38 -10.84
CA THR A 67 12.87 -9.77 -12.07
C THR A 67 12.81 -8.26 -11.92
N THR A 68 12.98 -7.52 -13.01
CA THR A 68 12.75 -6.07 -13.00
C THR A 68 11.29 -5.82 -13.35
N VAL A 69 10.63 -4.97 -12.57
CA VAL A 69 9.22 -4.57 -12.77
C VAL A 69 9.09 -3.06 -12.63
N ASP A 70 8.08 -2.47 -13.25
CA ASP A 70 7.77 -1.05 -13.13
C ASP A 70 6.85 -0.81 -11.91
N ALA A 71 6.77 0.45 -11.45
CA ALA A 71 5.99 0.85 -10.27
C ALA A 71 4.53 0.38 -10.32
N ASP A 72 3.86 0.50 -11.48
CA ASP A 72 2.47 0.10 -11.66
C ASP A 72 2.24 -1.38 -11.31
N ALA A 73 3.18 -2.25 -11.70
CA ALA A 73 3.09 -3.67 -11.39
C ALA A 73 3.32 -3.99 -9.90
N VAL A 74 4.02 -3.11 -9.18
CA VAL A 74 4.15 -3.17 -7.71
C VAL A 74 2.84 -2.74 -7.07
N LEU A 75 2.26 -1.63 -7.54
CA LEU A 75 1.01 -1.07 -7.05
C LEU A 75 -0.14 -2.08 -7.23
N ASP A 76 -0.30 -2.66 -8.42
CA ASP A 76 -1.31 -3.68 -8.73
C ASP A 76 -1.23 -4.88 -7.76
N ASP A 77 -0.02 -5.37 -7.49
CA ASP A 77 0.20 -6.51 -6.61
C ASP A 77 -0.18 -6.17 -5.16
N VAL A 78 0.19 -4.98 -4.68
CA VAL A 78 -0.10 -4.51 -3.32
C VAL A 78 -1.60 -4.26 -3.16
N GLU A 79 -2.22 -3.56 -4.10
CA GLU A 79 -3.65 -3.28 -4.12
C GLU A 79 -4.47 -4.58 -4.10
N SER A 80 -4.08 -5.57 -4.93
CA SER A 80 -4.69 -6.89 -4.97
C SER A 80 -4.61 -7.61 -3.62
N SER A 81 -3.47 -7.51 -2.93
CA SER A 81 -3.28 -8.09 -1.60
C SER A 81 -4.14 -7.41 -0.54
N ILE A 82 -4.22 -6.07 -0.53
CA ILE A 82 -5.06 -5.33 0.41
C ILE A 82 -6.54 -5.69 0.18
N LYS A 83 -7.02 -5.64 -1.07
CA LYS A 83 -8.40 -6.00 -1.45
C LYS A 83 -8.78 -7.42 -1.03
N LYS A 84 -7.84 -8.37 -1.06
CA LYS A 84 -8.10 -9.74 -0.59
C LYS A 84 -8.37 -9.79 0.90
N VAL A 85 -7.63 -9.02 1.71
CA VAL A 85 -7.87 -8.94 3.16
C VAL A 85 -9.20 -8.23 3.44
N LEU A 86 -9.46 -7.08 2.82
CA LEU A 86 -10.67 -6.28 3.06
C LEU A 86 -11.97 -7.00 2.70
N ARG A 87 -11.94 -7.97 1.78
CA ARG A 87 -13.11 -8.82 1.49
C ARG A 87 -13.60 -9.63 2.69
N TYR A 88 -12.73 -9.92 3.66
CA TYR A 88 -13.09 -10.62 4.90
C TYR A 88 -13.57 -9.67 5.99
N TYR A 89 -13.30 -8.37 5.84
CA TYR A 89 -13.60 -7.34 6.82
C TYR A 89 -14.30 -6.14 6.15
N PRO A 90 -15.52 -6.34 5.58
CA PRO A 90 -16.20 -5.32 4.79
C PRO A 90 -16.71 -4.12 5.61
N ASP A 91 -16.82 -4.29 6.93
CA ASP A 91 -17.33 -3.27 7.86
C ASP A 91 -16.21 -2.42 8.49
N GLU A 92 -14.94 -2.76 8.24
CA GLU A 92 -13.79 -2.02 8.78
C GLU A 92 -13.55 -0.74 7.97
N ASP A 93 -13.51 0.38 8.67
CA ASP A 93 -13.24 1.70 8.10
C ASP A 93 -11.72 1.93 8.05
N VAL A 94 -11.07 1.38 7.02
CA VAL A 94 -9.64 1.59 6.75
C VAL A 94 -9.42 2.56 5.59
N PRO A 95 -8.34 3.35 5.58
CA PRO A 95 -8.09 4.38 4.56
C PRO A 95 -7.56 3.78 3.25
N PHE A 96 -8.31 2.87 2.62
CA PHE A 96 -7.89 2.12 1.43
C PHE A 96 -7.51 3.01 0.25
N GLU A 97 -8.42 3.86 -0.21
CA GLU A 97 -8.22 4.71 -1.38
C GLU A 97 -7.03 5.65 -1.19
N GLN A 98 -6.93 6.26 -0.01
CA GLN A 98 -5.83 7.17 0.30
C GLN A 98 -4.48 6.43 0.34
N ALA A 99 -4.43 5.21 0.88
CA ALA A 99 -3.19 4.45 0.91
C ALA A 99 -2.70 4.05 -0.50
N ILE A 100 -3.61 3.81 -1.45
CA ILE A 100 -3.23 3.52 -2.84
C ILE A 100 -2.63 4.76 -3.51
N VAL A 101 -3.26 5.93 -3.35
CA VAL A 101 -2.71 7.21 -3.84
C VAL A 101 -1.34 7.50 -3.22
N ASP A 102 -1.23 7.32 -1.92
CA ASP A 102 0.02 7.53 -1.18
C ASP A 102 1.12 6.53 -1.61
N LEU A 103 0.75 5.28 -1.91
CA LEU A 103 1.68 4.28 -2.44
C LEU A 103 2.15 4.63 -3.84
N GLU A 104 1.27 5.16 -4.70
CA GLU A 104 1.63 5.60 -6.04
C GLU A 104 2.70 6.71 -5.98
N ASP A 105 2.50 7.71 -5.11
CA ASP A 105 3.48 8.78 -4.88
C ASP A 105 4.78 8.25 -4.26
N TYR A 106 4.69 7.33 -3.29
CA TYR A 106 5.87 6.71 -2.66
C TYR A 106 6.74 5.91 -3.63
N LEU A 107 6.15 5.31 -4.67
CA LEU A 107 6.88 4.49 -5.65
C LEU A 107 7.55 5.31 -6.77
N ASP A 108 7.25 6.61 -6.90
CA ASP A 108 7.89 7.61 -7.79
C ASP A 108 8.28 7.09 -9.19
N HIS A 109 7.35 6.36 -9.85
CA HIS A 109 7.54 5.73 -11.16
C HIS A 109 8.89 5.01 -11.36
N ALA A 110 9.45 4.48 -10.27
CA ALA A 110 10.75 3.84 -10.28
C ALA A 110 10.65 2.42 -10.86
N LYS A 111 11.81 1.88 -11.26
CA LYS A 111 11.95 0.46 -11.58
C LYS A 111 12.41 -0.29 -10.35
N PHE A 112 11.76 -1.42 -10.08
CA PHE A 112 11.99 -2.24 -8.91
C PHE A 112 12.58 -3.60 -9.27
N LYS A 113 13.46 -4.10 -8.42
CA LYS A 113 13.79 -5.52 -8.37
C LYS A 113 12.75 -6.24 -7.53
N LYS A 114 11.97 -7.10 -8.18
CA LYS A 114 11.01 -8.01 -7.58
C LYS A 114 11.67 -9.35 -7.30
N CYS A 115 11.79 -9.68 -6.02
CA CYS A 115 12.40 -10.90 -5.51
C CYS A 115 11.36 -11.72 -4.74
N LYS A 116 11.32 -13.04 -4.97
CA LYS A 116 10.38 -13.94 -4.28
C LYS A 116 11.14 -14.89 -3.37
N PHE A 117 10.61 -15.10 -2.17
CA PHE A 117 11.19 -15.98 -1.16
C PHE A 117 10.10 -16.82 -0.51
N GLU A 118 10.49 -18.01 -0.09
CA GLU A 118 9.64 -18.89 0.70
C GLU A 118 10.32 -19.19 2.02
N LYS A 119 9.58 -19.00 3.11
CA LYS A 119 9.97 -19.44 4.46
C LYS A 119 8.87 -20.35 4.99
N LYS A 120 9.23 -21.57 5.36
CA LYS A 120 8.30 -22.54 5.94
C LYS A 120 8.75 -22.93 7.34
N ASN A 121 7.82 -22.99 8.28
CA ASN A 121 8.01 -23.63 9.58
C ASN A 121 6.88 -24.65 9.82
N ALA A 122 6.79 -25.18 11.04
CA ALA A 122 5.78 -26.19 11.38
C ALA A 122 4.33 -25.67 11.37
N GLN A 123 4.13 -24.36 11.53
CA GLN A 123 2.81 -23.73 11.73
C GLN A 123 2.33 -22.93 10.50
N SER A 124 3.26 -22.54 9.62
CA SER A 124 2.99 -21.62 8.54
C SER A 124 3.96 -21.78 7.37
N LYS A 125 3.46 -21.42 6.19
CA LYS A 125 4.26 -21.14 5.00
C LYS A 125 4.08 -19.68 4.64
N VAL A 126 5.19 -18.93 4.60
CA VAL A 126 5.22 -17.52 4.22
C VAL A 126 5.87 -17.39 2.85
N LEU A 127 5.12 -16.85 1.90
CA LEU A 127 5.59 -16.49 0.56
C LEU A 127 5.79 -14.97 0.52
N SER A 128 7.04 -14.52 0.59
CA SER A 128 7.40 -13.11 0.58
C SER A 128 7.71 -12.65 -0.84
N THR A 129 7.06 -11.58 -1.28
CA THR A 129 7.47 -10.81 -2.46
C THR A 129 8.07 -9.50 -1.99
N TYR A 130 9.32 -9.25 -2.36
CA TYR A 130 10.08 -8.07 -1.95
C TYR A 130 10.43 -7.23 -3.18
N TYR A 131 10.24 -5.92 -3.04
CA TYR A 131 10.53 -4.89 -4.03
C TYR A 131 11.56 -3.94 -3.45
N VAL A 132 12.58 -3.64 -4.26
CA VAL A 132 13.58 -2.63 -3.93
C VAL A 132 13.95 -1.86 -5.18
N ASP A 133 14.06 -0.54 -5.06
CA ASP A 133 14.46 0.32 -6.16
C ASP A 133 15.97 0.25 -6.41
N ALA A 134 16.43 0.81 -7.53
CA ALA A 134 17.84 0.80 -7.88
C ALA A 134 18.74 1.58 -6.90
N SER A 135 18.18 2.58 -6.19
CA SER A 135 18.92 3.38 -5.21
C SER A 135 18.95 2.77 -3.80
N ASP A 136 18.28 1.63 -3.58
CA ASP A 136 18.20 0.92 -2.29
C ASP A 136 17.60 1.80 -1.17
N LYS A 137 16.68 2.70 -1.54
CA LYS A 137 15.98 3.64 -0.65
C LYS A 137 14.54 3.24 -0.41
N ILE A 138 13.86 2.73 -1.44
CA ILE A 138 12.48 2.30 -1.38
C ILE A 138 12.46 0.79 -1.20
N HIS A 139 11.75 0.35 -0.18
CA HIS A 139 11.59 -1.05 0.17
C HIS A 139 10.12 -1.34 0.39
N LEU A 140 9.63 -2.40 -0.24
CA LEU A 140 8.28 -2.87 -0.01
C LEU A 140 8.26 -4.40 0.01
N ARG A 141 7.54 -4.97 0.96
CA ARG A 141 7.38 -6.40 1.10
C ARG A 141 5.93 -6.75 1.33
N VAL A 142 5.45 -7.70 0.54
CA VAL A 142 4.15 -8.33 0.69
C VAL A 142 4.38 -9.79 1.05
N ASP A 143 4.02 -10.15 2.28
CA ASP A 143 4.09 -11.53 2.78
C ASP A 143 2.70 -12.17 2.64
N ASN A 144 2.57 -13.26 1.89
CA ASN A 144 1.40 -14.14 1.93
C ASN A 144 1.64 -15.23 2.97
N VAL A 145 0.88 -15.18 4.06
CA VAL A 145 0.99 -16.11 5.19
C VAL A 145 -0.09 -17.17 5.03
N LEU A 146 0.33 -18.42 4.87
CA LEU A 146 -0.53 -19.58 4.79
C LEU A 146 -0.39 -20.36 6.09
N LEU A 147 -1.44 -20.43 6.90
CA LEU A 147 -1.47 -21.27 8.08
C LEU A 147 -1.60 -22.73 7.64
N THR A 148 -0.76 -23.61 8.18
CA THR A 148 -0.91 -25.04 7.93
C THR A 148 -1.96 -25.57 8.90
N ALA A 149 -3.06 -26.12 8.38
CA ALA A 149 -4.00 -26.86 9.21
C ALA A 149 -3.26 -28.01 9.89
N GLU A 150 -3.38 -28.12 11.22
CA GLU A 150 -2.90 -29.28 11.99
C GLU A 150 -3.60 -30.58 11.55
#